data_AF-A0A2E9YIA8-F1
#
_entry.id   AF-A0A2E9YIA8-F1
#
_cell.length_a   1.000
_cell.length_b   1.000
_cell.length_c   1.000
_cell.angle_alpha   90.00
_cell.angle_beta   90.00
_cell.angle_gamma   90.00
#
_symmetry.space_group_name_H-M   'P 1'
#
loop_
_entity.id
_entity.type
_entity.pdbx_description
1 polymer ?
#
loop_
_entity_poly.entity_id
_entity_poly.type
_entity_poly.pdbx_seq_one_letter_code
_entity_poly.pdbx_strand_id
1 'polypeptide(L)'
;MGECVIGADTRSAASGSDPTVGRVLLWAFRGRSDEVGVVGEPKFSRSRTQTPTHPWKQARIDEEHALKEKYGLKKIGGMREIWREKSALRRHRNQAMKLIGRVDASEGHYAKEKSQLLESLFSKGLLVSGADIGDVLEINVEHMLSRRLQSVVYYRGLAPSMRASRNLIVHGHICIGNQRMTVPGYHIPKAEEEHLQYTLGSPFANPNHPFRMDLDERRLSVSEEEGGHVREDGASEEFVEKIKKDAEDAPTVDDTIPKEVE
;
A
#
# COMPACT_ATOMS: atom_id res chain seq x y z
N MET A 1 -46.10 42.70 42.92
CA MET A 1 -45.87 43.99 43.59
C MET A 1 -44.36 44.13 43.70
N GLY A 2 -43.61 44.86 42.86
CA GLY A 2 -43.98 45.93 41.94
C GLY A 2 -43.29 47.21 42.40
N GLU A 3 -42.15 47.53 41.79
CA GLU A 3 -41.62 48.87 41.46
C GLU A 3 -40.32 48.65 40.63
N CYS A 4 -40.31 48.89 39.32
CA CYS A 4 -40.20 50.17 38.57
C CYS A 4 -38.80 50.81 38.64
N VAL A 5 -37.96 50.67 37.60
CA VAL A 5 -37.89 51.43 36.31
C VAL A 5 -37.09 52.74 36.44
N ILE A 6 -35.96 52.81 35.72
CA ILE A 6 -35.35 53.92 34.93
C ILE A 6 -34.30 53.17 34.06
N GLY A 7 -34.22 53.18 32.73
CA GLY A 7 -34.66 54.12 31.71
C GLY A 7 -33.44 54.76 31.03
N ALA A 8 -32.99 54.25 29.88
CA ALA A 8 -32.33 55.02 28.81
C ALA A 8 -32.05 54.15 27.56
N ASP A 9 -32.93 54.30 26.57
CA ASP A 9 -32.64 54.06 25.16
C ASP A 9 -31.54 55.02 24.66
N THR A 10 -30.69 54.58 23.73
CA THR A 10 -30.58 55.23 22.41
C THR A 10 -29.82 54.33 21.41
N ARG A 11 -30.37 54.32 20.20
CA ARG A 11 -30.03 53.52 19.03
C ARG A 11 -28.67 53.90 18.44
N SER A 12 -27.96 52.94 17.86
CA SER A 12 -27.34 53.17 16.55
C SER A 12 -27.18 51.86 15.79
N ALA A 13 -27.67 51.90 14.55
CA ALA A 13 -27.71 50.82 13.60
C ALA A 13 -26.38 50.69 12.86
N ALA A 14 -25.96 49.45 12.60
CA ALA A 14 -25.13 49.11 11.44
C ALA A 14 -25.39 47.64 11.07
N SER A 15 -26.41 47.47 10.22
CA SER A 15 -26.56 46.37 9.27
C SER A 15 -25.21 46.08 8.59
N GLY A 16 -24.73 44.84 8.61
CA GLY A 16 -25.04 43.89 7.54
C GLY A 16 -23.98 43.96 6.45
N SER A 17 -22.88 43.21 6.62
CA SER A 17 -21.95 42.89 5.54
C SER A 17 -21.99 41.39 5.27
N ASP A 18 -22.44 41.06 4.07
CA ASP A 18 -22.66 39.71 3.58
C ASP A 18 -21.39 38.85 3.58
N PRO A 19 -21.45 37.57 4.03
CA PRO A 19 -20.30 36.67 4.05
C PRO A 19 -19.92 36.08 2.67
N THR A 20 -20.44 36.61 1.57
CA THR A 20 -20.27 36.03 0.21
C THR A 20 -19.13 36.64 -0.61
N VAL A 21 -18.43 37.66 -0.12
CA VAL A 21 -17.32 38.31 -0.85
C VAL A 21 -15.92 37.84 -0.40
N GLY A 22 -15.84 37.02 0.66
CA GLY A 22 -14.57 36.53 1.23
C GLY A 22 -14.00 35.23 0.65
N ARG A 23 -14.38 34.80 -0.57
CA ARG A 23 -14.01 33.45 -1.08
C ARG A 23 -13.63 33.32 -2.56
N VAL A 24 -13.25 34.42 -3.23
CA VAL A 24 -12.84 34.37 -4.65
C VAL A 24 -11.35 34.73 -4.86
N LEU A 25 -10.64 35.21 -3.85
CA LEU A 25 -9.21 35.56 -3.94
C LEU A 25 -8.31 34.58 -3.17
N LEU A 26 -8.51 33.26 -3.36
CA LEU A 26 -7.55 32.25 -2.90
C LEU A 26 -7.38 31.11 -3.92
N TRP A 27 -7.34 31.46 -5.21
CA TRP A 27 -7.07 30.49 -6.28
C TRP A 27 -6.10 31.01 -7.35
N ALA A 28 -5.26 31.97 -6.99
CA ALA A 28 -4.24 32.54 -7.88
C ALA A 28 -2.91 32.76 -7.14
N PHE A 29 -2.35 31.72 -6.52
CA PHE A 29 -0.91 31.68 -6.21
C PHE A 29 -0.42 30.25 -6.07
N ARG A 30 -0.51 29.48 -7.16
CA ARG A 30 0.23 28.22 -7.31
C ARG A 30 1.50 28.50 -8.11
N GLY A 31 2.26 29.47 -7.60
CA GLY A 31 3.54 29.91 -8.10
C GLY A 31 4.65 29.06 -7.50
N ARG A 32 5.55 28.63 -8.38
CA ARG A 32 6.82 27.96 -8.15
C ARG A 32 7.71 28.80 -7.22
N SER A 33 7.62 28.62 -5.91
CA SER A 33 8.58 29.19 -4.95
C SER A 33 9.81 28.30 -4.82
N ASP A 34 10.56 28.17 -5.91
CA ASP A 34 11.98 27.83 -5.87
C ASP A 34 12.78 29.14 -6.05
N GLU A 35 12.51 30.13 -5.20
CA GLU A 35 13.25 31.39 -5.17
C GLU A 35 14.06 31.45 -3.87
N VAL A 36 15.36 31.27 -4.06
CA VAL A 36 16.49 31.81 -3.27
C VAL A 36 16.20 32.01 -1.78
N GLY A 37 16.56 31.01 -0.97
CA GLY A 37 16.61 31.18 0.48
C GLY A 37 17.53 32.35 0.82
N VAL A 38 16.96 33.38 1.43
CA VAL A 38 17.71 34.44 2.10
C VAL A 38 18.59 33.77 3.15
N VAL A 39 19.87 34.12 3.17
CA VAL A 39 20.85 33.57 4.12
C VAL A 39 20.45 34.02 5.53
N GLY A 40 19.69 33.20 6.26
CA GLY A 40 19.25 33.53 7.62
C GLY A 40 18.15 32.64 8.20
N GLU A 41 17.17 32.18 7.42
CA GLU A 41 16.09 31.34 7.97
C GLU A 41 16.45 29.85 8.06
N PRO A 42 16.15 29.17 9.20
CA PRO A 42 16.31 27.73 9.31
C PRO A 42 15.33 27.00 8.39
N LYS A 43 15.79 25.90 7.77
CA LYS A 43 14.98 25.13 6.81
C LYS A 43 13.80 24.43 7.49
N PHE A 44 12.58 24.80 7.11
CA PHE A 44 11.35 24.14 7.58
C PHE A 44 11.20 22.71 7.06
N SER A 45 10.39 21.92 7.78
CA SER A 45 10.06 20.55 7.41
C SER A 45 9.25 20.52 6.10
N ARG A 46 9.83 19.95 5.06
CA ARG A 46 9.15 19.69 3.77
C ARG A 46 8.20 18.50 3.85
N SER A 47 7.19 18.49 2.97
CA SER A 47 6.27 17.38 2.84
C SER A 47 7.00 16.09 2.42
N ARG A 48 6.51 14.94 2.92
CA ARG A 48 7.05 13.61 2.57
C ARG A 48 6.32 12.95 1.39
N THR A 49 5.26 13.57 0.91
CA THR A 49 4.35 13.04 -0.11
C THR A 49 4.23 14.03 -1.26
N GLN A 50 4.23 13.53 -2.48
CA GLN A 50 3.90 14.31 -3.67
C GLN A 50 2.47 14.00 -4.11
N THR A 51 1.66 15.05 -4.25
CA THR A 51 0.29 14.95 -4.77
C THR A 51 0.34 14.69 -6.28
N PRO A 52 -0.59 13.91 -6.85
CA PRO A 52 -0.67 13.72 -8.30
C PRO A 52 -0.79 15.06 -9.05
N THR A 53 -0.23 15.11 -10.26
CA THR A 53 -0.25 16.32 -11.08
C THR A 53 -1.66 16.80 -11.39
N HIS A 54 -2.56 15.87 -11.72
CA HIS A 54 -3.92 16.15 -12.19
C HIS A 54 -4.93 15.40 -11.33
N PRO A 55 -6.05 15.95 -10.84
CA PRO A 55 -6.92 15.21 -9.91
C PRO A 55 -7.66 14.01 -10.53
N TRP A 56 -8.39 14.26 -11.61
CA TRP A 56 -9.37 13.36 -12.25
C TRP A 56 -8.80 12.58 -13.46
N LYS A 57 -7.81 11.71 -13.24
CA LYS A 57 -7.44 10.71 -14.27
C LYS A 57 -7.99 9.35 -13.86
N GLN A 58 -8.91 8.83 -14.66
CA GLN A 58 -9.66 7.61 -14.37
C GLN A 58 -8.74 6.41 -14.06
N ALA A 59 -7.86 6.05 -14.99
CA ALA A 59 -6.94 4.91 -14.81
C ALA A 59 -6.17 4.94 -13.48
N ARG A 60 -5.66 6.11 -13.09
CA ARG A 60 -4.96 6.27 -11.81
C ARG A 60 -5.90 6.16 -10.61
N ILE A 61 -7.10 6.73 -10.68
CA ILE A 61 -8.09 6.63 -9.60
C ILE A 61 -8.45 5.15 -9.40
N ASP A 62 -8.67 4.42 -10.48
CA ASP A 62 -9.03 3.00 -10.44
C ASP A 62 -7.90 2.14 -9.84
N GLU A 63 -6.66 2.33 -10.29
CA GLU A 63 -5.47 1.68 -9.70
C GLU A 63 -5.33 1.98 -8.20
N GLU A 64 -5.50 3.25 -7.84
CA GLU A 64 -5.34 3.71 -6.47
C GLU A 64 -6.46 3.20 -5.55
N HIS A 65 -7.68 3.08 -6.07
CA HIS A 65 -8.81 2.48 -5.38
C HIS A 65 -8.65 0.96 -5.23
N ALA A 66 -8.16 0.26 -6.26
CA ALA A 66 -7.85 -1.16 -6.20
C ALA A 66 -6.80 -1.47 -5.11
N LEU A 67 -5.71 -0.68 -5.05
CA LEU A 67 -4.71 -0.80 -3.98
C LEU A 67 -5.29 -0.50 -2.59
N LYS A 68 -6.15 0.50 -2.48
CA LYS A 68 -6.79 0.88 -1.23
C LYS A 68 -7.69 -0.23 -0.69
N GLU A 69 -8.41 -0.91 -1.58
CA GLU A 69 -9.27 -2.04 -1.26
C GLU A 69 -8.44 -3.26 -0.84
N LYS A 70 -7.48 -3.68 -1.67
CA LYS A 70 -6.59 -4.83 -1.44
C LYS A 70 -5.88 -4.77 -0.08
N TYR A 71 -5.31 -3.61 0.26
CA TYR A 71 -4.54 -3.44 1.50
C TYR A 71 -5.37 -2.88 2.68
N GLY A 72 -6.69 -2.74 2.52
CA GLY A 72 -7.58 -2.26 3.58
C GLY A 72 -7.17 -0.90 4.17
N LEU A 73 -6.70 0.02 3.32
CA LEU A 73 -6.25 1.35 3.76
C LEU A 73 -7.43 2.22 4.24
N LYS A 74 -7.12 3.33 4.91
CA LYS A 74 -8.15 4.22 5.50
C LYS A 74 -9.12 4.72 4.42
N LYS A 75 -10.43 4.62 4.66
CA LYS A 75 -11.47 5.11 3.74
C LYS A 75 -11.27 6.58 3.38
N ILE A 76 -11.01 7.42 4.39
CA ILE A 76 -10.72 8.85 4.24
C ILE A 76 -9.22 9.08 4.42
N GLY A 77 -8.53 9.62 3.42
CA GLY A 77 -7.10 9.92 3.49
C GLY A 77 -6.16 8.74 3.25
N GLY A 78 -6.67 7.52 2.98
CA GLY A 78 -5.83 6.37 2.60
C GLY A 78 -5.04 6.61 1.31
N MET A 79 -5.53 7.52 0.46
CA MET A 79 -4.84 7.98 -0.74
C MET A 79 -3.46 8.59 -0.42
N ARG A 80 -3.36 9.34 0.69
CA ARG A 80 -2.11 9.93 1.14
C ARG A 80 -1.09 8.88 1.58
N GLU A 81 -1.54 7.75 2.11
CA GLU A 81 -0.67 6.63 2.47
C GLU A 81 -0.06 6.01 1.20
N ILE A 82 -0.86 5.79 0.15
CA ILE A 82 -0.37 5.31 -1.15
C ILE A 82 0.64 6.30 -1.74
N TRP A 83 0.36 7.60 -1.72
CA TRP A 83 1.29 8.61 -2.23
C TRP A 83 2.59 8.68 -1.43
N ARG A 84 2.57 8.33 -0.14
CA ARG A 84 3.77 8.23 0.69
C ARG A 84 4.66 7.09 0.22
N GLU A 85 4.09 5.93 -0.05
CA GLU A 85 4.84 4.78 -0.56
C GLU A 85 5.35 5.05 -1.98
N LYS A 86 4.52 5.60 -2.88
CA LYS A 86 4.95 6.05 -4.22
C LYS A 86 6.13 7.04 -4.14
N SER A 87 6.06 8.00 -3.22
CA SER A 87 7.13 8.99 -3.01
C SER A 87 8.40 8.39 -2.40
N ALA A 88 8.28 7.42 -1.50
CA ALA A 88 9.42 6.68 -0.95
C ALA A 88 10.11 5.83 -2.03
N LEU A 89 9.33 5.11 -2.82
CA LEU A 89 9.79 4.30 -3.94
C LEU A 89 10.53 5.15 -4.98
N ARG A 90 9.97 6.31 -5.35
CA ARG A 90 10.66 7.26 -6.24
C ARG A 90 12.02 7.71 -5.69
N ARG A 91 12.14 7.91 -4.37
CA ARG A 91 13.44 8.27 -3.75
C ARG A 91 14.45 7.13 -3.88
N HIS A 92 14.03 5.89 -3.63
CA HIS A 92 14.89 4.71 -3.79
C HIS A 92 15.34 4.53 -5.25
N ARG A 93 14.41 4.61 -6.22
CA ARG A 93 14.74 4.53 -7.65
C ARG A 93 15.67 5.65 -8.11
N ASN A 94 15.42 6.90 -7.68
CA ASN A 94 16.31 8.01 -8.03
C ASN A 94 17.72 7.83 -7.46
N GLN A 95 17.83 7.30 -6.24
CA GLN A 95 19.12 6.98 -5.64
C GLN A 95 19.83 5.86 -6.41
N ALA A 96 19.11 4.79 -6.77
CA ALA A 96 19.63 3.71 -7.60
C ALA A 96 20.10 4.21 -8.98
N MET A 97 19.28 4.99 -9.70
CA MET A 97 19.65 5.58 -10.99
C MET A 97 20.87 6.50 -10.88
N LYS A 98 20.99 7.29 -9.79
CA LYS A 98 22.17 8.13 -9.55
C LYS A 98 23.43 7.27 -9.40
N LEU A 99 23.34 6.15 -8.70
CA LEU A 99 24.47 5.24 -8.48
C LEU A 99 24.83 4.46 -9.75
N ILE A 100 23.84 4.03 -10.55
CA ILE A 100 24.05 3.39 -11.86
C ILE A 100 24.71 4.39 -12.84
N GLY A 101 24.31 5.65 -12.85
CA GLY A 101 24.92 6.67 -13.72
C GLY A 101 26.32 7.12 -13.29
N ARG A 102 26.88 6.56 -12.22
CA ARG A 102 28.21 6.87 -11.66
C ARG A 102 29.11 5.62 -11.58
N VAL A 103 28.79 4.61 -12.39
CA VAL A 103 29.36 3.25 -12.41
C VAL A 103 30.88 3.19 -12.57
N ASP A 104 31.53 4.24 -13.05
CA ASP A 104 33.00 4.28 -13.20
C ASP A 104 33.76 4.61 -11.90
N ALA A 105 33.06 4.98 -10.82
CA ALA A 105 33.72 5.38 -9.58
C ALA A 105 34.04 4.16 -8.69
N SER A 106 35.19 3.55 -8.93
CA SER A 106 35.93 2.75 -7.93
C SER A 106 36.28 3.58 -6.67
N GLU A 107 35.97 4.88 -6.65
CA GLU A 107 36.04 5.73 -5.47
C GLU A 107 35.12 5.21 -4.36
N GLY A 108 35.67 5.05 -3.15
CA GLY A 108 35.01 4.35 -2.06
C GLY A 108 33.67 4.93 -1.59
N HIS A 109 33.36 6.21 -1.88
CA HIS A 109 32.11 6.82 -1.44
C HIS A 109 30.87 6.22 -2.13
N TYR A 110 30.87 6.11 -3.47
CA TYR A 110 29.73 5.59 -4.22
C TYR A 110 29.57 4.07 -4.04
N ALA A 111 30.69 3.34 -3.94
CA ALA A 111 30.66 1.92 -3.60
C ALA A 111 30.03 1.68 -2.22
N LYS A 112 30.35 2.53 -1.24
CA LYS A 112 29.75 2.48 0.09
C LYS A 112 28.26 2.88 0.08
N GLU A 113 27.88 3.91 -0.67
CA GLU A 113 26.46 4.26 -0.83
C GLU A 113 25.66 3.12 -1.50
N LYS A 114 26.25 2.43 -2.50
CA LYS A 114 25.69 1.23 -3.13
C LYS A 114 25.43 0.14 -2.09
N SER A 115 26.46 -0.23 -1.31
CA SER A 115 26.32 -1.30 -0.32
C SER A 115 25.28 -0.95 0.75
N GLN A 116 25.28 0.30 1.24
CA GLN A 116 24.31 0.78 2.23
C GLN A 116 22.87 0.80 1.70
N LEU A 117 22.67 1.18 0.44
CA LEU A 117 21.34 1.15 -0.19
C LEU A 117 20.81 -0.28 -0.26
N LEU A 118 21.63 -1.21 -0.75
CA LEU A 118 21.27 -2.62 -0.86
C LEU A 118 20.98 -3.24 0.52
N GLU A 119 21.84 -2.98 1.51
CA GLU A 119 21.66 -3.44 2.89
C GLU A 119 20.36 -2.90 3.52
N SER A 120 20.05 -1.62 3.30
CA SER A 120 18.81 -1.01 3.79
C SER A 120 17.55 -1.63 3.18
N LEU A 121 17.58 -1.93 1.87
CA LEU A 121 16.46 -2.52 1.16
C LEU A 121 16.28 -4.00 1.48
N PHE A 122 17.39 -4.73 1.65
CA PHE A 122 17.41 -6.11 2.13
C PHE A 122 16.83 -6.20 3.55
N SER A 123 17.26 -5.30 4.46
CA SER A 123 16.77 -5.26 5.84
C SER A 123 15.25 -5.05 5.90
N LYS A 124 14.68 -4.25 4.99
CA LYS A 124 13.23 -4.02 4.86
C LYS A 124 12.48 -5.20 4.23
N GLY A 125 13.19 -6.18 3.67
CA GLY A 125 12.60 -7.32 2.95
C GLY A 125 12.02 -6.94 1.59
N LEU A 126 12.56 -5.91 0.92
CA LEU A 126 12.14 -5.52 -0.44
C LEU A 126 12.95 -6.21 -1.54
N LEU A 127 14.17 -6.64 -1.21
CA LEU A 127 15.07 -7.35 -2.12
C LEU A 127 15.47 -8.70 -1.52
N VAL A 128 15.82 -9.62 -2.40
CA VAL A 128 16.41 -10.92 -2.05
C VAL A 128 17.92 -10.75 -1.79
N SER A 129 18.51 -11.68 -1.04
CA SER A 129 19.97 -11.71 -0.82
C SER A 129 20.71 -11.88 -2.15
N GLY A 130 21.70 -11.02 -2.42
CA GLY A 130 22.48 -11.06 -3.66
C GLY A 130 21.93 -10.23 -4.81
N ALA A 131 20.88 -9.42 -4.58
CA ALA A 131 20.34 -8.50 -5.57
C ALA A 131 21.36 -7.40 -5.96
N ASP A 132 21.32 -6.97 -7.23
CA ASP A 132 22.10 -5.83 -7.72
C ASP A 132 21.28 -4.52 -7.66
N ILE A 133 21.91 -3.38 -7.93
CA ILE A 133 21.24 -2.08 -7.95
C ILE A 133 20.14 -2.04 -9.02
N GLY A 134 20.31 -2.76 -10.13
CA GLY A 134 19.31 -2.83 -11.20
C GLY A 134 17.93 -3.27 -10.70
N ASP A 135 17.90 -4.27 -9.81
CA ASP A 135 16.68 -4.88 -9.28
C ASP A 135 15.82 -3.89 -8.47
N VAL A 136 16.43 -2.82 -7.95
CA VAL A 136 15.71 -1.74 -7.24
C VAL A 136 14.68 -1.06 -8.15
N LEU A 137 14.93 -1.03 -9.46
CA LEU A 137 14.04 -0.38 -10.42
C LEU A 137 12.74 -1.17 -10.62
N GLU A 138 12.78 -2.49 -10.45
CA GLU A 138 11.64 -3.40 -10.63
C GLU A 138 10.66 -3.37 -9.44
N ILE A 139 11.06 -2.80 -8.30
CA ILE A 139 10.22 -2.74 -7.09
C ILE A 139 8.93 -1.95 -7.36
N ASN A 140 7.79 -2.62 -7.25
CA ASN A 140 6.45 -2.06 -7.31
C ASN A 140 5.94 -1.47 -5.98
N VAL A 141 4.89 -0.65 -6.06
CA VAL A 141 4.21 -0.03 -4.90
C VAL A 141 3.58 -1.09 -3.99
N GLU A 142 3.17 -2.23 -4.56
CA GLU A 142 2.61 -3.36 -3.81
C GLU A 142 3.62 -3.97 -2.85
N HIS A 143 4.89 -4.10 -3.24
CA HIS A 143 5.94 -4.58 -2.33
C HIS A 143 6.13 -3.63 -1.14
N MET A 144 6.06 -2.32 -1.36
CA MET A 144 6.11 -1.33 -0.27
C MET A 144 4.92 -1.45 0.69
N LEU A 145 3.71 -1.68 0.17
CA LEU A 145 2.49 -1.81 0.97
C LEU A 145 2.44 -3.14 1.74
N SER A 146 2.88 -4.24 1.12
CA SER A 146 2.91 -5.57 1.76
C SER A 146 3.86 -5.67 2.94
N ARG A 147 4.96 -4.91 2.95
CA ARG A 147 5.93 -4.86 4.08
C ARG A 147 5.51 -3.98 5.25
N ARG A 148 4.33 -3.36 5.20
CA ARG A 148 3.80 -2.59 6.34
C ARG A 148 3.33 -3.53 7.44
N LEU A 149 3.44 -3.09 8.69
CA LEU A 149 3.01 -3.86 9.86
C LEU A 149 1.57 -4.35 9.74
N GLN A 150 0.67 -3.51 9.21
CA GLN A 150 -0.73 -3.90 8.94
C GLN A 150 -0.85 -5.16 8.07
N SER A 151 -0.09 -5.22 6.98
CA SER A 151 -0.14 -6.33 6.04
C SER A 151 0.58 -7.56 6.56
N VAL A 152 1.72 -7.38 7.21
CA VAL A 152 2.46 -8.50 7.83
C VAL A 152 1.65 -9.17 8.93
N VAL A 153 0.94 -8.42 9.77
CA VAL A 153 0.04 -8.97 10.81
C VAL A 153 -1.06 -9.84 10.19
N TYR A 154 -1.63 -9.40 9.06
CA TYR A 154 -2.62 -10.16 8.32
C TYR A 154 -2.03 -11.44 7.72
N TYR A 155 -0.87 -11.35 7.05
CA TYR A 155 -0.21 -12.52 6.44
C TYR A 155 0.30 -13.53 7.47
N ARG A 156 0.67 -13.08 8.68
CA ARG A 156 0.97 -13.96 9.83
C ARG A 156 -0.27 -14.61 10.44
N GLY A 157 -1.46 -14.26 9.93
CA GLY A 157 -2.73 -14.84 10.34
C GLY A 157 -3.30 -14.25 11.62
N LEU A 158 -2.67 -13.29 12.31
CA LEU A 158 -3.13 -12.78 13.61
C LEU A 158 -4.45 -12.00 13.57
N ALA A 159 -4.96 -11.71 12.38
CA ALA A 159 -6.20 -10.98 12.19
C ALA A 159 -6.96 -11.55 10.98
N PRO A 160 -8.30 -11.49 11.01
CA PRO A 160 -9.13 -12.01 9.92
C PRO A 160 -9.15 -11.12 8.67
N SER A 161 -8.77 -9.84 8.78
CA SER A 161 -8.74 -8.91 7.65
C SER A 161 -7.69 -7.83 7.82
N MET A 162 -7.31 -7.18 6.71
CA MET A 162 -6.40 -6.03 6.72
C MET A 162 -6.92 -4.88 7.62
N ARG A 163 -8.24 -4.63 7.64
CA ARG A 163 -8.83 -3.58 8.50
C ARG A 163 -8.84 -3.98 9.98
N ALA A 164 -9.14 -5.25 10.27
CA ALA A 164 -9.05 -5.77 11.64
C ALA A 164 -7.61 -5.68 12.17
N SER A 165 -6.61 -6.00 11.34
CA SER A 165 -5.19 -5.84 11.67
C SER A 165 -4.87 -4.42 12.12
N ARG A 166 -5.39 -3.42 11.40
CA ARG A 166 -5.19 -2.01 11.76
C ARG A 166 -5.78 -1.67 13.13
N ASN A 167 -6.99 -2.15 13.42
CA ASN A 167 -7.62 -1.90 14.72
C ASN A 167 -6.81 -2.54 15.85
N LEU A 168 -6.35 -3.78 15.69
CA LEU A 168 -5.50 -4.45 16.68
C LEU A 168 -4.20 -3.68 16.94
N ILE A 169 -3.57 -3.15 15.90
CA ILE A 169 -2.36 -2.33 16.04
C ILE A 169 -2.67 -1.01 16.76
N VAL A 170 -3.71 -0.29 16.35
CA VAL A 170 -4.05 1.02 16.95
C VAL A 170 -4.49 0.88 18.41
N HIS A 171 -5.22 -0.18 18.75
CA HIS A 171 -5.54 -0.51 20.14
C HIS A 171 -4.35 -1.13 20.88
N GLY A 172 -3.29 -1.51 20.16
CA GLY A 172 -2.01 -1.91 20.70
C GLY A 172 -2.00 -3.30 21.34
N HIS A 173 -2.72 -4.22 20.71
CA HIS A 173 -2.71 -5.64 21.04
C HIS A 173 -1.57 -6.40 20.37
N ILE A 174 -0.75 -5.72 19.56
CA ILE A 174 0.38 -6.32 18.84
C ILE A 174 1.69 -5.74 19.39
N CYS A 175 2.65 -6.63 19.61
CA CYS A 175 4.01 -6.30 19.98
C CYS A 175 5.02 -6.93 19.01
N ILE A 176 6.18 -6.29 18.91
CA ILE A 176 7.37 -6.83 18.26
C ILE A 176 8.36 -7.08 19.40
N GLY A 177 8.62 -8.35 19.69
CA GLY A 177 9.32 -8.76 20.91
C GLY A 177 8.61 -8.20 22.13
N ASN A 178 9.29 -7.30 22.86
CA ASN A 178 8.77 -6.68 24.08
C ASN A 178 8.09 -5.32 23.84
N GLN A 179 8.22 -4.74 22.65
CA GLN A 179 7.72 -3.40 22.36
C GLN A 179 6.32 -3.43 21.73
N ARG A 180 5.36 -2.77 22.39
CA ARG A 180 4.02 -2.56 21.85
C ARG A 180 4.05 -1.59 20.67
N MET A 181 3.44 -1.96 19.55
CA MET A 181 3.42 -1.16 18.33
C MET A 181 2.03 -0.58 18.07
N THR A 182 1.93 0.75 17.95
CA THR A 182 0.66 1.47 17.72
C THR A 182 0.54 2.01 16.29
N VAL A 183 1.61 1.95 15.49
CA VAL A 183 1.67 2.57 14.16
C VAL A 183 1.53 1.51 13.05
N PRO A 184 0.40 1.44 12.33
CA PRO A 184 0.21 0.43 11.27
C PRO A 184 1.03 0.69 10.00
N GLY A 185 1.54 1.92 9.83
CA GLY A 185 2.39 2.33 8.71
C GLY A 185 3.88 2.10 8.93
N TYR A 186 4.26 1.33 9.95
CA TYR A 186 5.65 0.96 10.19
C TYR A 186 6.09 -0.11 9.17
N HIS A 187 7.27 0.05 8.57
CA HIS A 187 7.89 -0.97 7.72
C HIS A 187 8.69 -1.91 8.59
N ILE A 188 8.24 -3.15 8.72
CA ILE A 188 8.89 -4.13 9.59
C ILE A 188 10.13 -4.73 8.92
N PRO A 189 11.31 -4.69 9.55
CA PRO A 189 12.49 -5.34 9.02
C PRO A 189 12.32 -6.86 9.09
N LYS A 190 13.03 -7.58 8.22
CA LYS A 190 12.91 -9.04 8.10
C LYS A 190 13.22 -9.77 9.41
N ALA A 191 14.23 -9.31 10.16
CA ALA A 191 14.65 -9.92 11.42
C ALA A 191 13.61 -9.79 12.55
N GLU A 192 12.81 -8.73 12.55
CA GLU A 192 11.79 -8.49 13.58
C GLU A 192 10.49 -9.25 13.30
N GLU A 193 10.32 -9.77 12.09
CA GLU A 193 9.07 -10.38 11.65
C GLU A 193 8.71 -11.65 12.45
N GLU A 194 9.72 -12.41 12.87
CA GLU A 194 9.56 -13.63 13.66
C GLU A 194 9.12 -13.35 15.10
N HIS A 195 9.42 -12.15 15.60
CA HIS A 195 9.14 -11.73 16.96
C HIS A 195 7.75 -11.10 17.13
N LEU A 196 6.91 -11.18 16.08
CA LEU A 196 5.60 -10.55 16.06
C LEU A 196 4.59 -11.41 16.83
N GLN A 197 4.06 -10.88 17.92
CA GLN A 197 3.17 -11.59 18.84
C GLN A 197 2.04 -10.69 19.34
N TYR A 198 1.07 -11.27 20.03
CA TYR A 198 0.11 -10.49 20.82
C TYR A 198 0.78 -9.95 22.07
N THR A 199 0.39 -8.75 22.49
CA THR A 199 0.84 -8.18 23.76
C THR A 199 0.38 -9.07 24.92
N LEU A 200 1.28 -9.35 25.87
CA LEU A 200 1.01 -10.23 27.03
C LEU A 200 -0.22 -9.82 27.85
N GLY A 201 -0.45 -8.52 28.03
CA GLY A 201 -1.61 -7.99 28.77
C GLY A 201 -2.90 -7.86 27.94
N SER A 202 -2.92 -8.36 26.71
CA SER A 202 -4.10 -8.28 25.84
C SER A 202 -5.02 -9.51 26.02
N PRO A 203 -6.35 -9.35 25.90
CA PRO A 203 -7.28 -10.49 25.93
C PRO A 203 -6.98 -11.55 24.87
N PHE A 204 -6.40 -11.14 23.75
CA PHE A 204 -6.06 -11.99 22.59
C PHE A 204 -4.83 -12.89 22.82
N ALA A 205 -4.07 -12.68 23.89
CA ALA A 205 -3.00 -13.59 24.28
C ALA A 205 -3.53 -14.96 24.71
N ASN A 206 -4.77 -15.01 25.22
CA ASN A 206 -5.41 -16.26 25.63
C ASN A 206 -5.87 -17.06 24.40
N PRO A 207 -5.44 -18.32 24.23
CA PRO A 207 -5.85 -19.14 23.10
C PRO A 207 -7.36 -19.37 23.01
N ASN A 208 -8.04 -19.47 24.14
CA ASN A 208 -9.48 -19.79 24.23
C ASN A 208 -10.40 -18.57 24.02
N HIS A 209 -9.88 -17.43 23.56
CA HIS A 209 -10.72 -16.26 23.31
C HIS A 209 -11.59 -16.50 22.05
N PRO A 210 -12.91 -16.19 22.07
CA PRO A 210 -13.81 -16.44 20.94
C PRO A 210 -13.28 -15.92 19.59
N PHE A 211 -12.79 -14.69 19.56
CA PHE A 211 -12.16 -14.11 18.34
C PHE A 211 -11.04 -14.96 17.74
N ARG A 212 -10.28 -15.68 18.57
CA ARG A 212 -9.17 -16.51 18.12
C ARG A 212 -9.68 -17.86 17.61
N MET A 213 -10.68 -18.42 18.28
CA MET A 213 -11.39 -19.61 17.80
C MET A 213 -12.02 -19.35 16.43
N ASP A 214 -12.79 -18.26 16.29
CA ASP A 214 -13.39 -17.85 15.02
C ASP A 214 -12.35 -17.66 13.90
N LEU A 215 -11.15 -17.19 14.26
CA LEU A 215 -10.06 -16.97 13.32
C LEU A 215 -9.41 -18.28 12.90
N ASP A 216 -9.18 -19.20 13.84
CA ASP A 216 -8.64 -20.52 13.57
C ASP A 216 -9.64 -21.36 12.76
N GLU A 217 -10.94 -21.28 13.05
CA GLU A 217 -12.03 -21.88 12.25
C GLU A 217 -12.04 -21.36 10.81
N ARG A 218 -11.94 -20.04 10.60
CA ARG A 218 -11.86 -19.47 9.25
C ARG A 218 -10.60 -19.88 8.49
N ARG A 219 -9.49 -20.14 9.19
CA ARG A 219 -8.28 -20.65 8.53
C ARG A 219 -8.45 -22.11 8.11
N LEU A 220 -9.07 -22.92 8.98
CA LEU A 220 -9.37 -24.33 8.68
C LEU A 220 -10.32 -24.43 7.47
N SER A 221 -11.40 -23.63 7.44
CA SER A 221 -12.35 -23.66 6.32
C SER A 221 -11.70 -23.28 4.98
N VAL A 222 -10.82 -22.28 4.96
CA VAL A 222 -10.10 -21.90 3.73
C VAL A 222 -9.13 -23.00 3.30
N SER A 223 -8.45 -23.66 4.24
CA SER A 223 -7.56 -24.78 3.88
C SER A 223 -8.31 -26.00 3.31
N GLU A 224 -9.55 -26.23 3.74
CA GLU A 224 -10.41 -27.27 3.18
C GLU A 224 -10.88 -26.91 1.77
N GLU A 225 -11.23 -25.63 1.52
CA GLU A 225 -11.59 -25.13 0.19
C GLU A 225 -10.39 -25.14 -0.79
N GLU A 226 -9.19 -24.79 -0.34
CA GLU A 226 -7.97 -24.86 -1.16
C GLU A 226 -7.55 -26.32 -1.43
N GLY A 227 -7.76 -27.23 -0.47
CA GLY A 227 -7.64 -28.67 -0.69
C GLY A 227 -8.67 -29.25 -1.67
N GLY A 228 -9.79 -28.56 -1.87
CA GLY A 228 -10.80 -28.83 -2.89
C GLY A 228 -10.60 -28.11 -4.22
N HIS A 229 -9.62 -27.20 -4.33
CA HIS A 229 -9.25 -26.51 -5.58
C HIS A 229 -7.95 -27.06 -6.19
N VAL A 230 -7.74 -28.37 -6.12
CA VAL A 230 -7.19 -29.02 -7.30
C VAL A 230 -8.30 -28.90 -8.33
N ARG A 231 -8.12 -28.02 -9.33
CA ARG A 231 -8.88 -28.17 -10.56
C ARG A 231 -8.50 -29.55 -11.05
N GLU A 232 -9.38 -30.52 -10.83
CA GLU A 232 -9.46 -31.65 -11.71
C GLU A 232 -9.86 -31.06 -13.06
N ASP A 233 -8.89 -30.53 -13.79
CA ASP A 233 -8.92 -30.42 -15.25
C ASP A 233 -8.80 -31.86 -15.84
N GLY A 234 -9.40 -32.84 -15.17
CA GLY A 234 -9.81 -34.08 -15.78
C GLY A 234 -10.95 -33.69 -16.70
N ALA A 235 -10.61 -33.47 -17.97
CA ALA A 235 -11.58 -33.38 -19.05
C ALA A 235 -12.73 -34.33 -18.77
N SER A 236 -13.97 -33.83 -18.76
CA SER A 236 -15.13 -34.71 -18.66
C SER A 236 -14.98 -35.83 -19.68
N GLU A 237 -15.37 -37.05 -19.32
CA GLU A 237 -15.25 -38.22 -20.20
C GLU A 237 -15.89 -37.93 -21.58
N GLU A 238 -16.96 -37.15 -21.58
CA GLU A 238 -17.64 -36.62 -22.76
C GLU A 238 -16.75 -35.73 -23.67
N PHE A 239 -15.86 -34.91 -23.09
CA PHE A 239 -14.92 -34.08 -23.85
C PHE A 239 -13.80 -34.92 -24.47
N VAL A 240 -13.33 -35.97 -23.77
CA VAL A 240 -12.35 -36.92 -24.30
C VAL A 240 -12.95 -37.74 -25.45
N GLU A 241 -14.21 -38.18 -25.31
CA GLU A 241 -14.94 -38.86 -26.39
C GLU A 241 -15.15 -37.96 -27.60
N LYS A 242 -15.41 -36.67 -27.37
CA LYS A 242 -15.57 -35.70 -28.45
C LYS A 242 -14.26 -35.45 -29.19
N ILE A 243 -13.13 -35.30 -28.48
CA ILE A 243 -11.80 -35.18 -29.11
C ILE A 243 -11.47 -36.43 -29.93
N LYS A 244 -11.82 -37.63 -29.46
CA LYS A 244 -11.60 -38.88 -30.21
C LYS A 244 -12.43 -38.91 -31.50
N LYS A 245 -13.72 -38.54 -31.44
CA LYS A 245 -14.57 -38.41 -32.63
C LYS A 245 -14.03 -37.35 -33.60
N ASP A 246 -13.69 -36.17 -33.10
CA ASP A 246 -13.14 -35.08 -33.89
C ASP A 246 -11.78 -35.44 -34.52
N ALA A 247 -11.00 -36.32 -33.88
CA ALA A 247 -9.74 -36.85 -34.42
C ALA A 247 -9.94 -37.97 -35.46
N GLU A 248 -11.00 -38.78 -35.33
CA GLU A 248 -11.40 -39.78 -36.33
C GLU A 248 -11.98 -39.13 -37.59
N ASP A 249 -12.70 -38.01 -37.44
CA ASP A 249 -13.27 -37.22 -38.55
C ASP A 249 -12.25 -36.29 -39.22
N ALA A 250 -11.03 -36.15 -38.66
CA ALA A 250 -10.00 -35.29 -39.23
C ALA A 250 -9.40 -35.93 -40.49
N PRO A 251 -9.29 -35.19 -41.61
CA PRO A 251 -8.71 -35.71 -42.85
C PRO A 251 -7.24 -36.10 -42.62
N THR A 252 -6.84 -37.25 -43.15
CA THR A 252 -5.47 -37.75 -43.04
C THR A 252 -4.58 -37.02 -44.03
N VAL A 253 -3.26 -36.98 -43.78
CA VAL A 253 -2.28 -36.24 -44.59
C VAL A 253 -2.37 -36.60 -46.09
N ASP A 254 -2.75 -37.83 -46.42
CA ASP A 254 -2.92 -38.29 -47.80
C ASP A 254 -4.08 -37.60 -48.56
N ASP A 255 -5.09 -37.08 -47.86
CA ASP A 255 -6.24 -36.37 -48.44
C ASP A 255 -5.95 -34.89 -48.76
N THR A 256 -4.85 -34.35 -48.23
CA THR A 256 -4.45 -32.94 -48.42
C THR A 256 -3.37 -32.73 -49.48
N ILE A 257 -2.87 -33.81 -50.09
CA ILE A 257 -1.95 -33.73 -51.23
C ILE A 257 -2.76 -33.33 -52.47
N PRO A 258 -2.54 -32.14 -53.07
CA PRO A 258 -3.23 -31.77 -54.30
C PRO A 258 -2.82 -32.75 -55.40
N LYS A 259 -3.80 -33.40 -56.04
CA LYS A 259 -3.54 -34.24 -57.22
C LYS A 259 -2.93 -33.36 -58.31
N GLU A 260 -1.73 -33.70 -58.76
CA GLU A 260 -1.08 -33.05 -59.89
C GLU A 260 -2.03 -33.10 -61.09
N VAL A 261 -2.38 -31.93 -61.61
CA VAL A 261 -3.24 -31.77 -62.78
C VAL A 261 -2.36 -31.98 -64.01
N GLU A 262 -2.57 -33.09 -64.74
CA GLU A 262 -1.99 -33.34 -66.07
C GLU A 262 -2.52 -32.36 -67.13
#